data_AF-X0SVE5-F1
#
_entry.id   AF-X0SVE5-F1
#
_cell.length_a   1.000
_cell.length_b   1.000
_cell.length_c   1.000
_cell.angle_alpha   90.00
_cell.angle_beta   90.00
_cell.angle_gamma   90.00
#
_symmetry.space_group_name_H-M   'P 1'
#
loop_
_entity.id
_entity.type
_entity.pdbx_description
1 polymer ?
#
loop_
_entity_poly.entity_id
_entity_poly.type
_entity_poly.pdbx_seq_one_letter_code
_entity_poly.pdbx_strand_id
1 'polypeptide(L)'
;GISESLKKPTGDRMFISQAEVDAMENIMKKFLEGKITGIQCDYNMFLCGHWKRMRYYKSTREQLIRASRYTWDPAPGFEKLMLPEIEKINLKGKFDNFKTPTLIIENQWDFSWRDPNGDKIIRKNHPRAQVEVFKEAGHLIFADQPKKFFTFLRDFLKKSSKINVAYKPENKLS
;
A
#
# COMPACT_ATOMS: atom_id res chain seq x y z
N GLY A 1 -25.94 7.23 4.62
CA GLY A 1 -25.91 5.80 4.95
C GLY A 1 -24.67 5.21 4.33
N ILE A 2 -23.87 4.48 5.12
CA ILE A 2 -22.62 3.88 4.63
C ILE A 2 -22.96 2.88 3.52
N SER A 3 -22.42 3.13 2.32
CA SER A 3 -22.65 2.36 1.09
C SER A 3 -22.55 0.84 1.31
N GLU A 4 -23.46 0.07 0.72
CA GLU A 4 -23.46 -1.40 0.72
C GLU A 4 -22.15 -2.01 0.19
N SER A 5 -21.35 -1.27 -0.56
CA SER A 5 -19.99 -1.67 -0.96
C SER A 5 -19.03 -1.88 0.21
N LEU A 6 -19.30 -1.28 1.39
CA LEU A 6 -18.52 -1.43 2.62
C LEU A 6 -18.94 -2.64 3.47
N LYS A 7 -19.96 -3.40 3.03
CA LYS A 7 -20.43 -4.63 3.70
C LYS A 7 -19.84 -5.92 3.12
N LYS A 8 -19.15 -5.87 1.97
CA LYS A 8 -18.42 -7.04 1.46
C LYS A 8 -17.19 -7.27 2.35
N PRO A 9 -16.83 -8.52 2.71
CA PRO A 9 -15.59 -8.78 3.43
C PRO A 9 -14.42 -8.29 2.59
N THR A 10 -13.89 -7.13 2.93
CA THR A 10 -12.62 -6.64 2.43
C THR A 10 -11.52 -7.47 3.08
N GLY A 11 -10.41 -7.70 2.38
CA GLY A 11 -9.34 -8.61 2.86
C GLY A 11 -8.79 -8.21 4.23
N ASP A 12 -8.90 -6.94 4.61
CA ASP A 12 -8.51 -6.36 5.90
C ASP A 12 -9.33 -6.88 7.09
N ARG A 13 -10.48 -7.53 6.86
CA ARG A 13 -11.33 -8.14 7.91
C ARG A 13 -11.19 -9.65 8.01
N MET A 14 -10.48 -10.30 7.08
CA MET A 14 -10.38 -11.76 7.04
C MET A 14 -9.66 -12.37 8.25
N PHE A 15 -8.79 -11.61 8.91
CA PHE A 15 -7.90 -12.10 9.97
C PHE A 15 -8.08 -11.42 11.32
N ILE A 16 -9.10 -10.58 11.44
CA ILE A 16 -9.37 -9.76 12.62
C ILE A 16 -10.61 -10.30 13.31
N SER A 17 -10.46 -10.69 14.57
CA SER A 17 -11.58 -11.14 15.41
C SER A 17 -12.50 -9.96 15.77
N GLN A 18 -13.76 -10.25 16.13
CA GLN A 18 -14.68 -9.21 16.58
C GLN A 18 -14.13 -8.45 17.80
N ALA A 19 -13.50 -9.15 18.76
CA ALA A 19 -12.88 -8.50 19.92
C ALA A 19 -11.76 -7.52 19.54
N GLU A 20 -10.99 -7.82 18.49
CA GLU A 20 -9.98 -6.88 17.97
C GLU A 20 -10.63 -5.68 17.28
N VAL A 21 -11.73 -5.88 16.53
CA VAL A 21 -12.53 -4.79 15.96
C VAL A 21 -13.04 -3.85 17.06
N ASP A 22 -13.69 -4.39 18.08
CA ASP A 22 -14.26 -3.62 19.19
C ASP A 22 -13.17 -2.84 19.94
N ALA A 23 -12.00 -3.47 20.15
CA ALA A 23 -10.85 -2.82 20.78
C ALA A 23 -10.32 -1.65 19.93
N MET A 24 -10.20 -1.84 18.61
CA MET A 24 -9.76 -0.80 17.68
C MET A 24 -10.75 0.38 17.63
N GLU A 25 -12.05 0.11 17.61
CA GLU A 25 -13.09 1.16 17.64
C GLU A 25 -13.01 1.99 18.93
N ASN A 26 -12.79 1.34 20.08
CA ASN A 26 -12.60 2.02 21.36
C ASN A 26 -11.32 2.89 21.37
N ILE A 27 -10.22 2.42 20.77
CA ILE A 27 -8.99 3.20 20.63
C ILE A 27 -9.23 4.44 19.75
N MET A 28 -9.87 4.26 18.59
CA MET A 28 -10.23 5.38 17.71
C MET A 28 -11.14 6.39 18.40
N LYS A 29 -12.13 5.92 19.18
CA LYS A 29 -12.98 6.81 19.97
C LYS A 29 -12.17 7.66 20.95
N LYS A 30 -11.24 7.05 21.70
CA LYS A 30 -10.36 7.79 22.63
C LYS A 30 -9.49 8.83 21.90
N PHE A 31 -9.02 8.51 20.70
CA PHE A 31 -8.26 9.45 19.87
C PHE A 31 -9.12 10.63 19.43
N LEU A 32 -10.33 10.38 18.90
CA LEU A 32 -11.26 11.43 18.48
C LEU A 32 -11.74 12.32 19.65
N GLU A 33 -11.84 11.76 20.84
CA GLU A 33 -12.12 12.50 22.09
C GLU A 33 -10.90 13.25 22.65
N GLY A 34 -9.73 13.16 22.00
CA GLY A 34 -8.49 13.81 22.44
C GLY A 34 -7.84 13.19 23.68
N LYS A 35 -8.26 12.00 24.09
CA LYS A 35 -7.75 11.31 25.30
C LYS A 35 -6.40 10.63 25.08
N ILE A 36 -6.02 10.38 23.83
CA ILE A 36 -4.73 9.83 23.42
C ILE A 36 -4.22 10.56 22.18
N THR A 37 -2.90 10.61 21.99
CA THR A 37 -2.28 11.20 20.80
C THR A 37 -2.42 10.30 19.58
N GLY A 38 -2.17 10.83 18.37
CA GLY A 38 -2.16 10.02 17.14
C GLY A 38 -1.14 8.87 17.20
N ILE A 39 0.06 9.15 17.71
CA ILE A 39 1.11 8.12 17.91
C ILE A 39 0.63 7.01 18.86
N GLN A 40 -0.05 7.37 19.96
CA GLN A 40 -0.61 6.39 20.89
C GLN A 40 -1.75 5.59 20.25
N CYS A 41 -2.59 6.25 19.45
CA CYS A 41 -3.65 5.61 18.69
C CYS A 41 -3.08 4.54 17.76
N ASP A 42 -2.14 4.91 16.89
CA ASP A 42 -1.51 3.98 15.95
C ASP A 42 -0.83 2.80 16.65
N TYR A 43 -0.03 3.08 17.68
CA TYR A 43 0.65 2.03 18.44
C TYR A 43 -0.35 1.06 19.09
N ASN A 44 -1.40 1.56 19.73
CA ASN A 44 -2.41 0.74 20.38
C ASN A 44 -3.23 -0.07 19.35
N MET A 45 -3.57 0.54 18.20
CA MET A 45 -4.23 -0.15 17.09
C MET A 45 -3.37 -1.34 16.62
N PHE A 46 -2.06 -1.13 16.44
CA PHE A 46 -1.15 -2.21 16.09
C PHE A 46 -1.07 -3.31 17.15
N LEU A 47 -1.12 -2.98 18.44
CA LEU A 47 -1.19 -4.00 19.50
C LEU A 47 -2.49 -4.83 19.44
N CYS A 48 -3.61 -4.19 19.06
CA CYS A 48 -4.94 -4.79 18.94
C CYS A 48 -5.22 -5.47 17.58
N GLY A 49 -4.17 -5.84 16.84
CA GLY A 49 -4.33 -6.67 15.64
C GLY A 49 -4.37 -5.91 14.31
N HIS A 50 -4.30 -4.56 14.33
CA HIS A 50 -4.25 -3.77 13.09
C HIS A 50 -3.09 -4.15 12.17
N TRP A 51 -1.99 -4.66 12.72
CA TRP A 51 -0.84 -5.14 11.93
C TRP A 51 -1.22 -6.22 10.91
N LYS A 52 -2.24 -7.05 11.19
CA LYS A 52 -2.69 -8.13 10.31
C LYS A 52 -3.26 -7.64 8.98
N ARG A 53 -3.62 -6.35 8.90
CA ARG A 53 -4.12 -5.73 7.65
C ARG A 53 -3.00 -5.47 6.65
N MET A 54 -1.77 -5.29 7.12
CA MET A 54 -0.71 -4.72 6.28
C MET A 54 0.58 -5.52 6.34
N ARG A 55 0.77 -6.39 7.33
CA ARG A 55 2.04 -7.06 7.56
C ARG A 55 1.86 -8.57 7.49
N TYR A 56 2.77 -9.22 6.79
CA TYR A 56 2.81 -10.67 6.71
C TYR A 56 3.23 -11.31 8.05
N TYR A 57 4.11 -10.63 8.79
CA TYR A 57 4.54 -11.02 10.15
C TYR A 57 4.22 -9.96 11.19
N LYS A 58 3.94 -10.41 12.43
CA LYS A 58 3.80 -9.50 13.56
C LYS A 58 5.15 -8.85 13.86
N SER A 59 5.18 -7.53 13.84
CA SER A 59 6.39 -6.77 14.10
C SER A 59 6.77 -6.78 15.58
N THR A 60 8.06 -6.60 15.85
CA THR A 60 8.55 -6.45 17.22
C THR A 60 8.01 -5.16 17.83
N ARG A 61 8.01 -5.08 19.17
CA ARG A 61 7.58 -3.88 19.89
C ARG A 61 8.33 -2.64 19.43
N GLU A 62 9.64 -2.73 19.24
CA GLU A 62 10.49 -1.64 18.78
C GLU A 62 10.13 -1.18 17.36
N GLN A 63 9.86 -2.12 16.46
CA GLN A 63 9.41 -1.81 15.11
C GLN A 63 8.05 -1.11 15.11
N LEU A 64 7.13 -1.49 16.00
CA LEU A 64 5.84 -0.83 16.15
C LEU A 64 5.99 0.60 16.69
N ILE A 65 6.85 0.82 17.69
CA ILE A 65 7.14 2.15 18.24
C ILE A 65 7.71 3.05 17.13
N ARG A 66 8.69 2.55 16.37
CA ARG A 66 9.30 3.31 15.26
C ARG A 66 8.27 3.64 14.18
N ALA A 67 7.45 2.68 13.77
CA ALA A 67 6.42 2.93 12.77
C ALA A 67 5.41 3.99 13.26
N SER A 68 4.89 3.85 14.48
CA SER A 68 3.90 4.78 15.03
C SER A 68 4.45 6.21 15.20
N ARG A 69 5.77 6.35 15.39
CA ARG A 69 6.41 7.66 15.58
C ARG A 69 6.89 8.31 14.28
N TYR A 70 7.26 7.52 13.28
CA TYR A 70 7.99 8.02 12.10
C TYR A 70 7.32 7.72 10.76
N THR A 71 6.19 7.02 10.72
CA THR A 71 5.52 6.70 9.45
C THR A 71 4.67 7.84 8.91
N TRP A 72 3.90 8.54 9.75
CA TRP A 72 2.98 9.59 9.31
C TRP A 72 2.87 10.70 10.37
N ASP A 73 3.46 11.86 10.08
CA ASP A 73 3.39 13.07 10.92
C ASP A 73 3.24 14.30 10.01
N PRO A 74 2.07 14.46 9.37
CA PRO A 74 1.87 15.54 8.41
C PRO A 74 1.80 16.89 9.12
N ALA A 75 2.24 17.96 8.44
CA ALA A 75 2.12 19.31 8.98
C ALA A 75 0.65 19.68 9.29
N PRO A 76 0.40 20.54 10.30
CA PRO A 76 -0.96 20.99 10.62
C PRO A 76 -1.69 21.52 9.38
N GLY A 77 -2.90 21.02 9.13
CA GLY A 77 -3.72 21.42 8.00
C GLY A 77 -3.45 20.68 6.69
N PHE A 78 -2.47 19.77 6.63
CA PHE A 78 -2.17 18.96 5.44
C PHE A 78 -3.41 18.27 4.86
N GLU A 79 -4.18 17.55 5.70
CA GLU A 79 -5.35 16.81 5.24
C GLU A 79 -6.42 17.73 4.66
N LYS A 80 -6.68 18.87 5.32
CA LYS A 80 -7.63 19.88 4.83
C LYS A 80 -7.24 20.44 3.47
N LEU A 81 -5.94 20.57 3.21
CA LEU A 81 -5.42 21.10 1.95
C LEU A 81 -5.40 20.03 0.84
N MET A 82 -4.95 18.82 1.15
CA MET A 82 -4.65 17.79 0.16
C MET A 82 -5.85 16.89 -0.18
N LEU A 83 -6.71 16.56 0.80
CA LEU A 83 -7.83 15.64 0.55
C LEU A 83 -8.80 16.15 -0.53
N PRO A 84 -9.19 17.44 -0.59
CA PRO A 84 -10.08 17.92 -1.65
C PRO A 84 -9.48 17.84 -3.06
N GLU A 85 -8.15 17.81 -3.17
CA GLU A 85 -7.47 17.76 -4.47
C GLU A 85 -7.33 16.34 -5.01
N ILE A 86 -7.28 15.32 -4.14
CA ILE A 86 -7.04 13.94 -4.56
C ILE A 86 -8.13 13.43 -5.50
N GLU A 87 -9.39 13.83 -5.28
CA GLU A 87 -10.54 13.45 -6.09
C GLU A 87 -10.56 14.14 -7.47
N LYS A 88 -9.82 15.24 -7.63
CA LYS A 88 -9.73 15.98 -8.89
C LYS A 88 -8.70 15.40 -9.84
N ILE A 89 -7.81 14.52 -9.37
CA ILE A 89 -6.74 13.95 -10.17
C ILE A 89 -7.28 12.81 -11.04
N ASN A 90 -7.34 13.03 -12.35
CA ASN A 90 -7.70 12.00 -13.32
C ASN A 90 -6.47 11.53 -14.11
N LEU A 91 -6.00 10.31 -13.81
CA LEU A 91 -4.84 9.68 -14.48
C LEU A 91 -5.23 8.75 -15.63
N LYS A 92 -6.50 8.68 -16.03
CA LYS A 92 -6.96 7.77 -17.08
C LYS A 92 -6.23 8.03 -18.41
N GLY A 93 -5.60 6.99 -18.95
CA GLY A 93 -4.87 7.01 -20.22
C GLY A 93 -3.53 7.75 -20.19
N LYS A 94 -3.12 8.32 -19.04
CA LYS A 94 -1.87 9.09 -18.94
C LYS A 94 -0.63 8.24 -19.12
N PHE A 95 -0.72 6.93 -18.91
CA PHE A 95 0.41 6.02 -19.01
C PHE A 95 0.40 5.12 -20.27
N ASP A 96 -0.61 5.25 -21.15
CA ASP A 96 -0.74 4.43 -22.37
C ASP A 96 0.50 4.50 -23.28
N ASN A 97 1.12 5.69 -23.33
CA ASN A 97 2.30 5.98 -24.12
C ASN A 97 3.55 6.30 -23.29
N PHE A 98 3.56 5.98 -21.99
CA PHE A 98 4.69 6.25 -21.12
C PHE A 98 5.92 5.46 -21.59
N LYS A 99 7.01 6.16 -21.88
CA LYS A 99 8.22 5.58 -22.51
C LYS A 99 9.28 5.18 -21.50
N THR A 100 9.22 5.76 -20.30
CA THR A 100 10.17 5.46 -19.23
C THR A 100 9.94 4.02 -18.77
N PRO A 101 10.97 3.16 -18.76
CA PRO A 101 10.86 1.83 -18.18
C PRO A 101 10.28 1.93 -16.77
N THR A 102 9.21 1.19 -16.51
CA THR A 102 8.48 1.24 -15.24
C THR A 102 8.40 -0.16 -14.65
N LEU A 103 8.79 -0.31 -13.39
CA LEU A 103 8.60 -1.51 -12.59
C LEU A 103 7.57 -1.21 -11.51
N ILE A 104 6.53 -2.03 -11.43
CA ILE A 104 5.53 -1.98 -10.37
C ILE A 104 5.61 -3.31 -9.61
N ILE A 105 5.82 -3.22 -8.31
CA ILE A 105 5.88 -4.38 -7.42
C ILE A 105 4.68 -4.29 -6.48
N GLU A 106 3.79 -5.27 -6.61
CA GLU A 106 2.62 -5.45 -5.77
C GLU A 106 2.78 -6.66 -4.86
N ASN A 107 1.90 -6.77 -3.88
CA ASN A 107 1.90 -7.90 -2.97
C ASN A 107 0.48 -8.37 -2.67
N GLN A 108 0.36 -9.66 -2.30
CA GLN A 108 -0.94 -10.30 -2.15
C GLN A 108 -1.62 -10.00 -0.81
N TRP A 109 -0.84 -9.71 0.24
CA TRP A 109 -1.31 -9.66 1.63
C TRP A 109 -1.26 -8.25 2.25
N ASP A 110 -1.09 -7.21 1.45
CA ASP A 110 -1.32 -5.82 1.84
C ASP A 110 -2.79 -5.46 1.59
N PHE A 111 -3.56 -5.43 2.67
CA PHE A 111 -4.97 -5.10 2.63
C PHE A 111 -5.24 -3.61 2.80
N SER A 112 -4.21 -2.76 2.87
CA SER A 112 -4.38 -1.30 2.99
C SER A 112 -5.13 -0.71 1.79
N TRP A 113 -5.05 -1.35 0.63
CA TRP A 113 -5.47 -0.77 -0.65
C TRP A 113 -6.48 -1.61 -1.44
N ARG A 114 -7.05 -2.67 -0.86
CA ARG A 114 -7.50 -3.80 -1.68
C ARG A 114 -8.84 -3.60 -2.38
N ASP A 115 -8.76 -3.25 -3.66
CA ASP A 115 -9.60 -3.81 -4.72
C ASP A 115 -9.05 -5.22 -5.08
N PRO A 116 -9.87 -6.28 -5.08
CA PRO A 116 -9.43 -7.64 -5.45
C PRO A 116 -8.92 -7.76 -6.91
N ASN A 117 -9.13 -6.74 -7.75
CA ASN A 117 -8.61 -6.63 -9.11
C ASN A 117 -7.48 -5.59 -9.24
N GLY A 118 -6.85 -5.16 -8.14
CA GLY A 118 -5.82 -4.13 -8.15
C GLY A 118 -4.70 -4.41 -9.15
N ASP A 119 -4.24 -5.65 -9.26
CA ASP A 119 -3.23 -6.07 -10.23
C ASP A 119 -3.70 -5.88 -11.69
N LYS A 120 -4.96 -6.23 -12.00
CA LYS A 120 -5.56 -6.01 -13.32
C LYS A 120 -5.73 -4.52 -13.62
N ILE A 121 -6.13 -3.73 -12.63
CA ILE A 121 -6.29 -2.27 -12.76
C ILE A 121 -4.93 -1.64 -13.08
N ILE A 122 -3.89 -2.02 -12.33
CA ILE A 122 -2.52 -1.53 -12.53
C ILE A 122 -2.00 -1.92 -13.90
N ARG A 123 -2.14 -3.18 -14.32
CA ARG A 123 -1.72 -3.65 -15.66
C ARG A 123 -2.45 -2.94 -16.78
N LYS A 124 -3.76 -2.68 -16.61
CA LYS A 124 -4.55 -1.92 -17.58
C LYS A 124 -4.11 -0.46 -17.65
N ASN A 125 -3.83 0.16 -16.51
CA ASN A 125 -3.43 1.56 -16.45
C ASN A 125 -1.99 1.78 -16.97
N HIS A 126 -1.07 0.83 -16.70
CA HIS A 126 0.34 0.90 -17.09
C HIS A 126 0.69 -0.26 -18.05
N PRO A 127 0.21 -0.24 -19.30
CA PRO A 127 0.34 -1.38 -20.22
C PRO A 127 1.79 -1.73 -20.60
N ARG A 128 2.74 -0.82 -20.35
CA ARG A 128 4.18 -1.02 -20.63
C ARG A 128 5.03 -1.26 -19.38
N ALA A 129 4.42 -1.27 -18.19
CA ALA A 129 5.15 -1.55 -16.97
C ALA A 129 5.41 -3.06 -16.83
N GLN A 130 6.58 -3.42 -16.30
CA GLN A 130 6.76 -4.74 -15.71
C GLN A 130 6.02 -4.76 -14.38
N VAL A 131 5.06 -5.68 -14.21
CA VAL A 131 4.27 -5.80 -12.98
C VAL A 131 4.51 -7.16 -12.34
N GLU A 132 5.03 -7.15 -11.12
CA GLU A 132 5.34 -8.35 -10.34
C GLU A 132 4.52 -8.41 -9.06
N VAL A 133 3.92 -9.56 -8.77
CA VAL A 133 3.10 -9.75 -7.56
C VAL A 133 3.77 -10.73 -6.61
N PHE A 134 4.05 -10.29 -5.39
CA PHE A 134 4.68 -11.09 -4.34
C PHE A 134 3.61 -11.78 -3.50
N LYS A 135 3.58 -13.13 -3.54
CA LYS A 135 2.55 -13.95 -2.88
C LYS A 135 2.76 -14.19 -1.38
N GLU A 136 3.92 -13.81 -0.84
CA GLU A 136 4.29 -14.07 0.56
C GLU A 136 4.85 -12.78 1.17
N ALA A 137 4.15 -11.67 0.96
CA ALA A 137 4.55 -10.36 1.44
C ALA A 137 3.29 -9.51 1.71
N GLY A 138 3.39 -8.64 2.70
CA GLY A 138 2.46 -7.54 2.92
C GLY A 138 3.05 -6.22 2.43
N HIS A 139 2.70 -5.13 3.10
CA HIS A 139 3.05 -3.75 2.75
C HIS A 139 4.56 -3.50 2.70
N LEU A 140 5.36 -4.21 3.52
CA LEU A 140 6.81 -4.05 3.59
C LEU A 140 7.53 -5.12 2.76
N ILE A 141 7.25 -5.17 1.46
CA ILE A 141 7.74 -6.22 0.53
C ILE A 141 9.26 -6.44 0.60
N PHE A 142 10.03 -5.34 0.69
CA PHE A 142 11.49 -5.40 0.77
C PHE A 142 12.00 -6.03 2.08
N ALA A 143 11.21 -6.01 3.15
CA ALA A 143 11.54 -6.63 4.43
C ALA A 143 11.05 -8.08 4.49
N ASP A 144 9.87 -8.36 3.92
CA ASP A 144 9.29 -9.72 3.91
C ASP A 144 10.03 -10.65 2.93
N GLN A 145 10.43 -10.15 1.75
CA GLN A 145 11.13 -10.94 0.73
C GLN A 145 12.36 -10.20 0.16
N PRO A 146 13.37 -9.86 0.98
CA PRO A 146 14.48 -8.99 0.59
C PRO A 146 15.24 -9.54 -0.62
N LYS A 147 15.62 -10.83 -0.61
CA LYS A 147 16.39 -11.45 -1.68
C LYS A 147 15.65 -11.35 -3.02
N LYS A 148 14.36 -11.67 -3.03
CA LYS A 148 13.55 -11.63 -4.26
C LYS A 148 13.33 -10.19 -4.72
N PHE A 149 12.96 -9.29 -3.82
CA PHE A 149 12.76 -7.86 -4.11
C PHE A 149 14.00 -7.23 -4.75
N PHE A 150 15.16 -7.33 -4.08
CA PHE A 150 16.39 -6.72 -4.59
C PHE A 150 16.93 -7.41 -5.85
N THR A 151 16.65 -8.70 -6.05
CA THR A 151 16.95 -9.38 -7.32
C THR A 151 16.14 -8.79 -8.47
N PHE A 152 14.82 -8.67 -8.31
CA PHE A 152 13.94 -8.07 -9.33
C PHE A 152 14.32 -6.63 -9.64
N LEU A 153 14.54 -5.81 -8.61
CA LEU A 153 14.94 -4.42 -8.77
C LEU A 153 16.27 -4.31 -9.53
N ARG A 154 17.29 -5.06 -9.12
CA ARG A 154 18.60 -5.07 -9.78
C ARG A 154 18.50 -5.49 -11.23
N ASP A 155 17.77 -6.56 -11.51
CA ASP A 155 17.67 -7.12 -12.86
C ASP A 155 16.88 -6.19 -13.78
N PHE A 156 15.83 -5.54 -13.26
CA PHE A 156 15.12 -4.47 -13.95
C PHE A 156 16.05 -3.30 -14.28
N LEU A 157 16.81 -2.80 -13.30
CA LEU A 157 17.75 -1.69 -13.51
C LEU A 157 18.81 -2.02 -14.57
N LYS A 158 19.41 -3.23 -14.51
CA LYS A 158 20.38 -3.70 -15.51
C LYS A 158 19.81 -3.81 -16.92
N LYS A 159 18.53 -4.19 -17.05
CA LYS A 159 17.85 -4.23 -18.36
C LYS A 159 17.58 -2.81 -18.84
N SER A 160 17.03 -1.96 -17.97
CA SER A 160 16.65 -0.58 -18.32
C SER A 160 17.84 0.29 -18.72
N SER A 161 19.01 0.12 -18.11
CA SER A 161 20.22 0.90 -18.43
C SER A 161 20.83 0.56 -19.79
N LYS A 162 20.50 -0.61 -20.35
CA LYS A 162 20.93 -1.01 -21.71
C LYS A 162 20.02 -0.48 -22.80
N ILE A 163 18.83 0.02 -22.45
CA ILE A 163 17.93 0.65 -23.40
C ILE A 163 18.33 2.12 -23.51
N ASN A 164 19.26 2.45 -24.41
CA ASN A 164 19.36 3.81 -24.96
C ASN A 164 18.06 4.06 -25.73
N VAL A 165 17.04 4.64 -25.08
CA VAL A 165 15.67 4.65 -25.61
C VAL A 165 15.47 5.75 -26.67
N ALA A 166 15.99 5.53 -27.89
CA ALA A 166 15.27 5.98 -29.08
C ALA A 166 14.01 5.11 -29.19
N TYR A 167 12.87 5.66 -28.78
CA TYR A 167 11.59 4.95 -28.79
C TYR A 167 11.19 4.52 -30.21
N LYS A 168 11.03 3.20 -30.43
CA LYS A 168 10.35 2.62 -31.59
C LYS A 168 9.06 1.92 -31.12
N PRO A 169 7.88 2.25 -31.68
CA PRO A 169 6.58 1.75 -31.22
C PRO A 169 6.38 0.23 -31.28
N GLU A 170 7.17 -0.50 -32.06
CA GLU A 170 6.99 -1.94 -32.31
C GLU A 170 7.53 -2.87 -31.21
N ASN A 171 8.30 -2.38 -30.24
CA ASN A 171 8.93 -3.25 -29.24
C ASN A 171 8.00 -3.52 -28.04
N LYS A 172 7.02 -4.41 -28.23
CA LYS A 172 6.40 -5.14 -27.12
C LYS A 172 7.42 -6.14 -26.59
N LEU A 173 7.76 -6.06 -25.31
CA LEU A 173 8.51 -7.12 -24.64
C LEU A 173 7.57 -8.34 -24.50
N SER A 174 7.91 -9.40 -25.23
CA SER A 174 7.36 -10.76 -25.09
C SER A 174 7.72 -11.37 -23.75
#